data_AF-A0AAU1BJC1-F1
#
_entry.id   AF-A0AAU1BJC1-F1
#
_cell.length_a   1.000
_cell.length_b   1.000
_cell.length_c   1.000
_cell.angle_alpha   90.00
_cell.angle_beta   90.00
_cell.angle_gamma   90.00
#
_symmetry.space_group_name_H-M   'P 1'
#
loop_
_entity.id
_entity.type
_entity.pdbx_description
1 polymer ?
#
loop_
_entity_poly.entity_id
_entity_poly.type
_entity_poly.pdbx_seq_one_letter_code
_entity_poly.pdbx_strand_id
1 'polypeptide(L)'
;MTYDIMFLRVLPGRTFDETLEEINSAYDPDADLRPMTVTGDERGVWDRLVQRISREVGPVTTEEYPYSLTLWRDGPAGHLQLDYSGDSAYIEIPYRYPGQQALPIMAEAYRIARMVEEKSGLEGYDYEVDQPVRTGDVDAAAARLGGVARWAQENLT
;
A
#
# COMPACT_ATOMS: atom_id res chain seq x y z
N MET A 1 -1.66 4.36 13.91
CA MET A 1 -2.75 4.22 12.93
C MET A 1 -2.30 4.83 11.63
N THR A 2 -2.46 4.08 10.55
CA THR A 2 -2.12 4.44 9.17
C THR A 2 -3.37 4.29 8.32
N TYR A 3 -3.39 5.04 7.22
CA TYR A 3 -4.29 4.79 6.11
C TYR A 3 -3.61 3.76 5.22
N ASP A 4 -4.33 2.69 4.88
CA ASP A 4 -3.75 1.53 4.22
C ASP A 4 -4.41 1.25 2.86
N ILE A 5 -3.59 1.01 1.85
CA ILE A 5 -4.02 0.51 0.53
C ILE A 5 -3.44 -0.89 0.38
N MET A 6 -4.29 -1.88 0.13
CA MET A 6 -3.91 -3.29 0.09
C MET A 6 -3.84 -3.81 -1.35
N PHE A 7 -2.91 -4.72 -1.60
CA PHE A 7 -2.76 -5.38 -2.90
C PHE A 7 -2.70 -6.89 -2.71
N LEU A 8 -3.37 -7.62 -3.58
CA LEU A 8 -3.42 -9.08 -3.55
C LEU A 8 -3.27 -9.68 -4.94
N ARG A 9 -2.69 -10.87 -4.96
CA ARG A 9 -2.75 -11.78 -6.10
C ARG A 9 -4.16 -12.38 -6.17
N VAL A 10 -5.05 -11.74 -6.94
CA VAL A 10 -6.42 -12.25 -7.08
C VAL A 10 -6.41 -13.66 -7.66
N LEU A 11 -7.11 -14.57 -7.00
CA LEU A 11 -7.18 -15.96 -7.42
C LEU A 11 -7.95 -16.06 -8.75
N PRO A 12 -7.54 -16.96 -9.66
CA PRO A 12 -8.20 -17.09 -10.96
C PRO A 12 -9.72 -17.28 -10.83
N GLY A 13 -10.48 -16.39 -11.48
CA GLY A 13 -11.94 -16.44 -11.49
C GLY A 13 -12.64 -15.91 -10.23
N ARG A 14 -11.87 -15.36 -9.27
CA ARG A 14 -12.41 -14.71 -8.07
C ARG A 14 -12.30 -13.19 -8.16
N THR A 15 -13.06 -12.51 -7.33
CA THR A 15 -12.92 -11.09 -7.03
C THR A 15 -11.82 -10.86 -5.98
N PHE A 16 -11.47 -9.59 -5.77
CA PHE A 16 -10.56 -9.19 -4.70
C PHE A 16 -11.09 -9.62 -3.33
N ASP A 17 -12.36 -9.33 -3.03
CA ASP A 17 -12.99 -9.66 -1.74
C ASP A 17 -13.05 -11.17 -1.49
N GLU A 18 -13.44 -11.97 -2.49
CA GLU A 18 -13.46 -13.44 -2.38
C GLU A 18 -12.05 -14.03 -2.21
N THR A 19 -11.02 -13.35 -2.72
CA THR A 19 -9.62 -13.74 -2.50
C THR A 19 -9.19 -13.40 -1.08
N LEU A 20 -9.54 -12.21 -0.59
CA LEU A 20 -9.25 -11.79 0.77
C LEU A 20 -9.97 -12.68 1.81
N GLU A 21 -11.24 -13.01 1.57
CA GLU A 21 -12.01 -13.90 2.43
C GLU A 21 -11.37 -15.29 2.51
N GLU A 22 -10.92 -15.84 1.39
CA GLU A 22 -10.19 -17.12 1.38
C GLU A 22 -8.91 -17.04 2.22
N ILE A 23 -8.09 -16.00 2.02
CA ILE A 23 -6.84 -15.80 2.78
C ILE A 23 -7.14 -15.69 4.28
N ASN A 24 -8.15 -14.89 4.65
CA ASN A 24 -8.56 -14.72 6.05
C ASN A 24 -9.15 -16.00 6.64
N SER A 25 -9.85 -16.82 5.85
CA SER A 25 -10.39 -18.11 6.32
C SER A 25 -9.31 -19.14 6.65
N ALA A 26 -8.14 -19.01 6.00
CA ALA A 26 -6.97 -19.84 6.24
C ALA A 26 -6.07 -19.30 7.37
N TYR A 27 -6.38 -18.12 7.92
CA TYR A 27 -5.61 -17.50 8.99
C TYR A 27 -5.81 -18.26 10.31
N ASP A 28 -4.70 -18.71 10.88
CA ASP A 28 -4.64 -19.30 12.22
C ASP A 28 -3.86 -18.34 13.13
N PRO A 29 -4.51 -17.69 14.12
CA PRO A 29 -3.85 -16.75 15.02
C PRO A 29 -2.80 -17.41 15.93
N ASP A 30 -2.87 -18.74 16.10
CA ASP A 30 -1.96 -19.51 16.95
C ASP A 30 -0.79 -20.12 16.16
N ALA A 31 -0.78 -19.98 14.83
CA ALA A 31 0.29 -20.49 13.98
C ALA A 31 1.54 -19.59 14.04
N ASP A 32 2.71 -20.23 14.03
CA ASP A 32 3.99 -19.51 13.90
C ASP A 32 4.04 -18.72 12.58
N LEU A 33 4.36 -17.43 12.68
CA LEU A 33 4.58 -16.58 11.52
C LEU A 33 5.75 -17.12 10.69
N ARG A 34 5.47 -17.43 9.42
CA ARG A 34 6.50 -17.88 8.49
C ARG A 34 7.11 -16.68 7.78
N PRO A 35 8.44 -16.59 7.69
CA PRO A 35 9.10 -15.60 6.85
C PRO A 35 8.56 -15.63 5.41
N MET A 36 8.58 -14.47 4.74
CA MET A 36 8.18 -14.40 3.35
C MET A 36 9.06 -15.31 2.49
N THR A 37 8.47 -15.93 1.49
CA THR A 37 9.21 -16.74 0.50
C THR A 37 9.08 -16.08 -0.86
N VAL A 38 9.92 -15.08 -1.12
CA VAL A 38 9.95 -14.34 -2.39
C VAL A 38 10.76 -15.14 -3.41
N THR A 39 10.11 -15.53 -4.52
CA THR A 39 10.77 -16.20 -5.65
C THR A 39 11.72 -15.25 -6.39
N GLY A 40 12.60 -15.80 -7.24
CA GLY A 40 13.50 -14.99 -8.07
C GLY A 40 12.75 -14.02 -9.00
N ASP A 41 11.60 -14.42 -9.53
CA ASP A 41 10.77 -13.58 -10.39
C ASP A 41 10.12 -12.43 -9.61
N GLU A 42 9.59 -12.71 -8.42
CA GLU A 42 9.02 -11.69 -7.53
C GLU A 42 10.08 -10.72 -7.00
N ARG A 43 11.30 -11.21 -6.72
CA ARG A 43 12.44 -10.34 -6.40
C ARG A 43 12.78 -9.44 -7.57
N GLY A 44 12.78 -9.97 -8.79
CA GLY A 44 12.96 -9.18 -10.01
C GLY A 44 11.85 -8.14 -10.21
N VAL A 45 10.61 -8.42 -9.82
CA VAL A 45 9.50 -7.45 -9.80
C VAL A 45 9.81 -6.32 -8.82
N TRP A 46 10.21 -6.66 -7.58
CA TRP A 46 10.59 -5.69 -6.56
C TRP A 46 11.69 -4.76 -7.04
N ASP A 47 12.78 -5.29 -7.59
CA ASP A 47 13.90 -4.46 -8.06
C ASP A 47 13.47 -3.48 -9.16
N ARG A 48 12.60 -3.92 -10.08
CA ARG A 48 12.03 -3.04 -11.13
C ARG A 48 11.08 -2.00 -10.55
N LEU A 49 10.33 -2.31 -9.50
CA LEU A 49 9.47 -1.37 -8.79
C LEU A 49 10.29 -0.27 -8.13
N VAL A 50 11.29 -0.64 -7.33
CA VAL A 50 12.19 0.29 -6.65
C VAL A 50 12.85 1.25 -7.65
N GLN A 51 13.39 0.71 -8.75
CA GLN A 51 14.00 1.52 -9.81
C GLN A 51 13.01 2.51 -10.44
N ARG A 52 11.78 2.06 -10.73
CA ARG A 52 10.76 2.90 -11.35
C ARG A 52 10.29 4.02 -10.41
N ILE A 53 9.96 3.68 -9.17
CA ILE A 53 9.51 4.65 -8.16
C ILE A 53 10.60 5.68 -7.92
N SER A 54 11.85 5.23 -7.73
CA SER A 54 13.01 6.11 -7.54
C SER A 54 13.17 7.13 -8.68
N ARG A 55 13.00 6.67 -9.93
CA ARG A 55 13.11 7.50 -11.13
C ARG A 55 11.93 8.46 -11.34
N GLU A 56 10.70 8.01 -11.10
CA GLU A 56 9.49 8.72 -11.52
C GLU A 56 8.83 9.55 -10.41
N VAL A 57 9.07 9.19 -9.15
CA VAL A 57 8.50 9.83 -7.95
C VAL A 57 9.59 10.53 -7.15
N GLY A 58 10.76 9.90 -7.03
CA GLY A 58 11.93 10.47 -6.36
C GLY A 58 12.63 9.46 -5.46
N PRO A 59 13.74 9.85 -4.80
CA PRO A 59 14.56 8.94 -4.01
C PRO A 59 13.78 8.18 -2.94
N VAL A 60 14.18 6.93 -2.74
CA VAL A 60 13.58 5.99 -1.80
C VAL A 60 14.66 5.28 -0.99
N THR A 61 14.31 4.85 0.20
CA THR A 61 15.13 3.96 1.03
C THR A 61 14.49 2.59 1.04
N THR A 62 15.28 1.53 1.03
CA THR A 62 14.79 0.15 1.03
C THR A 62 15.47 -0.66 2.11
N GLU A 63 14.73 -1.58 2.73
CA GLU A 63 15.24 -2.57 3.66
C GLU A 63 14.52 -3.90 3.44
N GLU A 64 15.19 -4.99 3.80
CA GLU A 64 14.65 -6.34 3.69
C GLU A 64 14.45 -6.88 5.10
N TYR A 65 13.19 -7.13 5.46
CA TYR A 65 12.80 -7.73 6.73
C TYR A 65 12.35 -9.17 6.50
N PRO A 66 12.24 -9.98 7.57
CA PRO A 66 11.81 -11.38 7.45
C PRO A 66 10.45 -11.58 6.76
N TYR A 67 9.56 -10.58 6.76
CA TYR A 67 8.18 -10.70 6.26
C TYR A 67 7.85 -9.78 5.09
N SER A 68 8.71 -8.83 4.76
CA SER A 68 8.49 -7.91 3.64
C SER A 68 9.80 -7.36 3.09
N LEU A 69 9.77 -7.05 1.79
CA LEU A 69 10.67 -6.10 1.18
C LEU A 69 10.03 -4.72 1.35
N THR A 70 10.69 -3.83 2.09
CA THR A 70 10.14 -2.54 2.47
C THR A 70 10.82 -1.41 1.71
N LEU A 71 10.01 -0.44 1.30
CA LEU A 71 10.44 0.82 0.71
C LEU A 71 9.80 1.96 1.47
N TRP A 72 10.60 2.96 1.86
CA TRP A 72 10.11 4.24 2.36
C TRP A 72 10.34 5.34 1.36
N ARG A 73 9.35 6.21 1.28
CA ARG A 73 9.39 7.42 0.46
C ARG A 73 9.19 8.62 1.37
N ASP A 74 10.30 9.26 1.73
CA ASP A 74 10.34 10.55 2.43
C ASP A 74 10.52 11.69 1.42
N GLY A 75 9.40 12.35 1.11
CA GLY A 75 9.29 13.34 0.05
C GLY A 75 8.65 14.66 0.49
N PRO A 76 8.58 15.64 -0.42
CA PRO A 76 7.88 16.89 -0.17
C PRO A 76 6.37 16.69 0.00
N ALA A 77 5.80 15.63 -0.58
CA ALA A 77 4.41 15.26 -0.36
C ALA A 77 4.17 14.66 1.04
N GLY A 78 5.19 14.04 1.64
CA GLY A 78 5.12 13.40 2.95
C GLY A 78 5.94 12.11 3.02
N HIS A 79 5.59 11.28 3.99
CA HIS A 79 6.11 9.93 4.22
C HIS A 79 5.03 8.91 3.91
N LEU A 80 5.41 7.87 3.18
CA LEU A 80 4.68 6.62 3.00
C LEU A 80 5.64 5.44 3.02
N GLN A 81 5.11 4.27 3.36
CA GLN A 81 5.80 2.99 3.34
C GLN A 81 5.10 2.07 2.32
N LEU A 82 5.87 1.26 1.61
CA LEU A 82 5.41 0.15 0.79
C LEU A 82 6.06 -1.13 1.28
N ASP A 83 5.26 -2.10 1.68
CA ASP A 83 5.69 -3.46 2.00
C ASP A 83 5.26 -4.42 0.90
N TYR A 84 6.15 -5.31 0.48
CA TYR A 84 5.90 -6.28 -0.58
C TYR A 84 6.35 -7.69 -0.14
N SER A 85 5.45 -8.68 -0.25
CA SER A 85 5.72 -10.09 0.09
C SER A 85 5.82 -11.02 -1.12
N GLY A 86 5.60 -10.52 -2.34
CA GLY A 86 5.50 -11.33 -3.57
C GLY A 86 4.06 -11.49 -4.06
N ASP A 87 3.22 -12.05 -3.20
CA ASP A 87 1.80 -12.33 -3.43
C ASP A 87 0.86 -11.26 -2.86
N SER A 88 1.37 -10.37 -2.02
CA SER A 88 0.66 -9.22 -1.49
C SER A 88 1.57 -8.00 -1.38
N ALA A 89 0.95 -6.84 -1.21
CA ALA A 89 1.64 -5.62 -0.85
C ALA A 89 0.72 -4.70 -0.03
N TYR A 90 1.31 -3.74 0.67
CA TYR A 90 0.59 -2.74 1.45
C TYR A 90 1.28 -1.39 1.28
N ILE A 91 0.50 -0.33 1.07
CA ILE A 91 0.98 1.04 1.22
C ILE A 91 0.37 1.61 2.49
N GLU A 92 1.22 2.12 3.37
CA GLU A 92 0.82 2.73 4.63
C GLU A 92 1.15 4.22 4.64
N ILE A 93 0.18 5.06 5.03
CA ILE A 93 0.34 6.51 5.14
C ILE A 93 -0.05 6.94 6.56
N PRO A 94 0.84 7.56 7.35
CA PRO A 94 0.49 8.03 8.68
C PRO A 94 -0.64 9.07 8.66
N TYR A 95 -1.60 8.99 9.59
CA TYR A 95 -2.68 9.97 9.79
C TYR A 95 -2.18 11.31 10.36
N ARG A 96 -1.31 12.02 9.64
CA ARG A 96 -0.68 13.28 10.07
C ARG A 96 -0.90 14.47 9.12
N TYR A 97 -1.69 14.29 8.08
CA TYR A 97 -1.92 15.28 7.02
C TYR A 97 -3.34 15.82 7.08
N PRO A 98 -3.64 16.87 7.87
CA PRO A 98 -5.00 17.34 8.09
C PRO A 98 -5.59 18.07 6.88
N GLY A 99 -6.87 17.79 6.58
CA GLY A 99 -7.60 18.50 5.53
C GLY A 99 -6.96 18.41 4.15
N GLN A 100 -6.86 19.54 3.45
CA GLN A 100 -6.30 19.58 2.08
C GLN A 100 -4.80 19.26 2.02
N GLN A 101 -4.10 19.22 3.16
CA GLN A 101 -2.69 18.79 3.19
C GLN A 101 -2.53 17.30 2.85
N ALA A 102 -3.61 16.50 2.90
CA ALA A 102 -3.61 15.11 2.52
C ALA A 102 -3.52 14.87 1.00
N LEU A 103 -3.92 15.85 0.17
CA LEU A 103 -4.02 15.64 -1.28
C LEU A 103 -2.67 15.29 -1.95
N PRO A 104 -1.56 16.00 -1.67
CA PRO A 104 -0.28 15.67 -2.30
C PRO A 104 0.21 14.26 -1.96
N ILE A 105 0.11 13.83 -0.69
CA ILE A 105 0.55 12.50 -0.28
C ILE A 105 -0.34 11.41 -0.87
N MET A 106 -1.66 11.64 -0.95
CA MET A 106 -2.56 10.65 -1.52
C MET A 106 -2.39 10.50 -3.04
N ALA A 107 -2.14 11.61 -3.74
CA ALA A 107 -1.81 11.58 -5.16
C ALA A 107 -0.50 10.83 -5.44
N GLU A 108 0.53 11.01 -4.59
CA GLU A 108 1.78 10.26 -4.69
C GLU A 108 1.57 8.77 -4.37
N ALA A 109 0.80 8.45 -3.32
CA ALA A 109 0.47 7.08 -2.94
C ALA A 109 -0.29 6.33 -4.04
N TYR A 110 -1.35 6.92 -4.61
CA TYR A 110 -2.10 6.31 -5.73
C TYR A 110 -1.25 6.15 -6.98
N ARG A 111 -0.29 7.06 -7.21
CA ARG A 111 0.67 6.93 -8.32
C ARG A 111 1.58 5.72 -8.10
N ILE A 112 2.12 5.52 -6.90
CA ILE A 112 2.93 4.35 -6.56
C ILE A 112 2.08 3.08 -6.60
N ALA A 113 0.87 3.11 -6.07
CA ALA A 113 -0.08 2.02 -6.06
C ALA A 113 -0.33 1.45 -7.47
N ARG A 114 -0.56 2.32 -8.45
CA ARG A 114 -0.72 1.91 -9.86
C ARG A 114 0.57 1.33 -10.44
N MET A 115 1.74 1.80 -10.03
CA MET A 115 3.01 1.18 -10.43
C MET A 115 3.16 -0.23 -9.88
N VAL A 116 2.70 -0.47 -8.64
CA VAL A 116 2.62 -1.81 -8.03
C VAL A 116 1.77 -2.71 -8.92
N GLU A 117 0.50 -2.33 -9.18
CA GLU A 117 -0.39 -3.13 -10.04
C GLU A 117 0.26 -3.46 -11.40
N GLU A 118 0.83 -2.46 -12.07
CA GLU A 118 1.44 -2.62 -13.40
C GLU A 118 2.68 -3.54 -13.43
N LYS A 119 3.46 -3.61 -12.35
CA LYS A 119 4.72 -4.37 -12.33
C LYS A 119 4.60 -5.73 -11.69
N SER A 120 3.76 -5.85 -10.67
CA SER A 120 3.59 -7.10 -9.95
C SER A 120 2.42 -7.91 -10.49
N GLY A 121 1.44 -7.28 -11.15
CA GLY A 121 0.18 -7.93 -11.51
C GLY A 121 -0.70 -8.25 -10.30
N LEU A 122 -0.44 -7.61 -9.16
CA LEU A 122 -1.38 -7.57 -8.04
C LEU A 122 -2.52 -6.61 -8.38
N GLU A 123 -3.71 -6.88 -7.89
CA GLU A 123 -4.80 -5.90 -7.91
C GLU A 123 -4.72 -5.07 -6.63
N GLY A 124 -5.02 -3.77 -6.70
CA GLY A 124 -5.02 -2.87 -5.54
C GLY A 124 -6.44 -2.45 -5.14
N TYR A 125 -6.70 -2.42 -3.84
CA TYR A 125 -7.96 -1.95 -3.26
C TYR A 125 -7.71 -1.01 -2.08
N ASP A 126 -8.43 0.11 -2.07
CA ASP A 126 -8.43 1.09 -1.00
C ASP A 126 -9.70 0.93 -0.17
N TYR A 127 -9.58 0.25 0.97
CA TYR A 127 -10.71 -0.05 1.87
C TYR A 127 -11.17 1.15 2.70
N GLU A 128 -10.34 2.18 2.84
CA GLU A 128 -10.69 3.37 3.60
C GLU A 128 -11.77 4.20 2.91
N VAL A 129 -11.90 4.05 1.60
CA VAL A 129 -12.94 4.68 0.76
C VAL A 129 -13.64 3.72 -0.20
N ASP A 130 -13.49 2.42 0.02
CA ASP A 130 -14.18 1.34 -0.70
C ASP A 130 -14.09 1.44 -2.23
N GLN A 131 -12.86 1.44 -2.76
CA GLN A 131 -12.64 1.54 -4.21
C GLN A 131 -11.39 0.82 -4.72
N PRO A 132 -11.39 0.33 -5.98
CA PRO A 132 -10.18 -0.20 -6.61
C PRO A 132 -9.17 0.93 -6.92
N VAL A 133 -7.88 0.67 -6.72
CA VAL A 133 -6.78 1.63 -6.97
C VAL A 133 -6.77 2.15 -8.41
N ARG A 134 -7.00 1.25 -9.38
CA ARG A 134 -6.89 1.56 -10.81
C ARG A 134 -7.83 2.66 -11.27
N THR A 135 -9.04 2.71 -10.71
CA THR A 135 -10.10 3.66 -11.10
C THR A 135 -10.57 4.56 -9.95
N GLY A 136 -9.99 4.41 -8.77
CA GLY A 136 -10.39 5.12 -7.56
C GLY A 136 -10.15 6.62 -7.64
N ASP A 137 -11.02 7.36 -6.94
CA ASP A 137 -10.96 8.79 -6.76
C ASP A 137 -9.95 9.17 -5.67
N VAL A 138 -8.86 9.81 -6.09
CA VAL A 138 -7.79 10.30 -5.21
C VAL A 138 -8.29 11.40 -4.28
N ASP A 139 -9.24 12.23 -4.72
CA ASP A 139 -9.79 13.31 -3.89
C ASP A 139 -10.64 12.75 -2.74
N ALA A 140 -11.39 11.67 -2.98
CA ALA A 140 -12.12 10.96 -1.95
C ALA A 140 -11.17 10.36 -0.89
N ALA A 141 -10.12 9.66 -1.33
CA ALA A 141 -9.08 9.11 -0.45
C ALA A 141 -8.37 10.21 0.36
N ALA A 142 -8.03 11.34 -0.28
CA ALA A 142 -7.43 12.48 0.39
C ALA A 142 -8.37 13.11 1.43
N ALA A 143 -9.66 13.24 1.12
CA ALA A 143 -10.66 13.75 2.05
C ALA A 143 -10.81 12.84 3.27
N ARG A 144 -10.76 11.51 3.08
CA ARG A 144 -10.77 10.52 4.16
C ARG A 144 -9.55 10.65 5.06
N LEU A 145 -8.33 10.58 4.49
CA LEU A 145 -7.08 10.76 5.22
C LEU A 145 -7.07 12.08 6.01
N GLY A 146 -7.41 13.18 5.33
CA GLY A 146 -7.39 14.52 5.88
C GLY A 146 -8.45 14.77 6.96
N GLY A 147 -9.62 14.16 6.83
CA GLY A 147 -10.70 14.25 7.81
C GLY A 147 -10.34 13.56 9.12
N VAL A 148 -9.84 12.32 9.05
CA VAL A 148 -9.41 11.57 10.25
C VAL A 148 -8.22 12.25 10.92
N ALA A 149 -7.22 12.68 10.16
CA ALA A 149 -6.06 13.37 10.72
C ALA A 149 -6.44 14.68 11.42
N ARG A 150 -7.36 15.48 10.84
CA ARG A 150 -7.88 16.69 11.49
C ARG A 150 -8.62 16.35 12.78
N TRP A 151 -9.53 15.38 12.74
CA TRP A 151 -10.27 14.97 13.93
C TRP A 151 -9.34 14.52 15.06
N ALA A 152 -8.32 13.71 14.73
CA ALA A 152 -7.33 13.27 15.72
C ALA A 152 -6.57 14.44 16.35
N GLN A 153 -6.15 15.42 15.55
CA GLN A 153 -5.48 16.63 16.06
C GLN A 153 -6.38 17.48 16.97
N GLU A 154 -7.68 17.49 16.74
CA GLU A 154 -8.62 18.29 17.53
C GLU A 154 -9.09 17.59 18.81
N ASN A 155 -9.01 16.26 18.87
CA ASN A 155 -9.67 15.46 19.92
C ASN A 155 -8.74 14.55 20.74
N LEU A 156 -7.52 14.30 20.26
CA LEU A 156 -6.59 13.35 20.90
C LEU A 156 -5.28 14.00 21.40
N THR A 157 -5.13 15.31 21.24
CA THR A 157 -3.98 16.09 21.75
C THR A 157 -4.27 16.73 23.10
#